data_AF-A0A7Z9ZLA9-F1
#
_entry.id   AF-A0A7Z9ZLA9-F1
#
_cell.length_a   1.000
_cell.length_b   1.000
_cell.length_c   1.000
_cell.angle_alpha   90.00
_cell.angle_beta   90.00
_cell.angle_gamma   90.00
#
_symmetry.space_group_name_H-M   'P 1'
#
loop_
_entity.id
_entity.type
_entity.pdbx_description
1 polymer ?
#
loop_
_entity_poly.entity_id
_entity_poly.type
_entity_poly.pdbx_seq_one_letter_code
_entity_poly.pdbx_strand_id
1 'polypeptide(L)'
;MKQDGSRLTTELLLLTVTVWEAVLVALVSPLSATGPLAGLGVAAWLGLDEAGRVGRIIMLYHALAVPFVAALVYLLLDLFPLSERKAGLVRSTVTAGYMLTSLGGIGFAYLGGGWIAHGLFLVGLSLVFYAGAVLAVGLAPWEEAGDGPTVERWALWLTVVYTLITAAIGGATASFFGNGFEAFLAEDVVRLEQTLGQKAIIAHLHAMLMLIDIVILIIVGRTFRLGGAPYRVAMWLTIVGGAVATFATWSVMVFEFAHKIINVGVFLLLIGGAVVAVQGMVR
;
A
#
# COMPACT_ATOMS: atom_id res chain seq x y z
N MET A 1 -20.36 -24.37 12.00
CA MET A 1 -19.87 -23.82 13.29
C MET A 1 -18.43 -23.26 13.24
N LYS A 2 -17.57 -23.58 12.26
CA LYS A 2 -16.17 -23.07 12.19
C LYS A 2 -15.99 -21.72 11.48
N GLN A 3 -16.94 -21.29 10.64
CA GLN A 3 -16.89 -20.00 9.93
C GLN A 3 -17.14 -18.77 10.82
N ASP A 4 -17.74 -18.97 11.99
CA ASP A 4 -18.10 -17.87 12.90
C ASP A 4 -16.86 -17.29 13.59
N GLY A 5 -15.92 -18.16 14.01
CA GLY A 5 -14.68 -17.74 14.67
C GLY A 5 -13.69 -16.98 13.76
N SER A 6 -13.65 -17.29 12.45
CA SER A 6 -12.76 -16.57 11.53
C SER A 6 -13.24 -15.16 11.24
N ARG A 7 -14.56 -14.94 11.14
CA ARG A 7 -15.16 -13.61 10.94
C ARG A 7 -14.96 -12.71 12.14
N LEU A 8 -15.24 -13.23 13.35
CA LEU A 8 -14.95 -12.53 14.61
C LEU A 8 -13.48 -12.11 14.72
N THR A 9 -12.54 -12.94 14.23
CA THR A 9 -11.11 -12.59 14.21
C THR A 9 -10.83 -11.45 13.23
N THR A 10 -11.39 -11.48 12.02
CA THR A 10 -11.21 -10.40 11.03
C THR A 10 -11.80 -9.08 11.52
N GLU A 11 -13.01 -9.09 12.08
CA GLU A 11 -13.67 -7.88 12.61
C GLU A 11 -12.85 -7.23 13.72
N LEU A 12 -12.32 -8.02 14.65
CA LEU A 12 -11.45 -7.51 15.72
C LEU A 12 -10.14 -6.92 15.16
N LEU A 13 -9.53 -7.56 14.17
CA LEU A 13 -8.31 -7.04 13.53
C LEU A 13 -8.57 -5.75 12.77
N LEU A 14 -9.72 -5.64 12.07
CA LEU A 14 -10.15 -4.43 11.39
C LEU A 14 -10.43 -3.30 12.39
N LEU A 15 -11.17 -3.56 13.45
CA LEU A 15 -11.40 -2.57 14.51
C LEU A 15 -10.06 -2.11 15.12
N THR A 16 -9.16 -3.05 15.39
CA THR A 16 -7.84 -2.75 15.95
C THR A 16 -7.05 -1.82 15.04
N VAL A 17 -6.95 -2.14 13.74
CA VAL A 17 -6.17 -1.31 12.81
C VAL A 17 -6.84 0.05 12.56
N THR A 18 -8.17 0.12 12.50
CA THR A 18 -8.89 1.41 12.39
C THR A 18 -8.67 2.29 13.61
N VAL A 19 -8.77 1.73 14.82
CA VAL A 19 -8.47 2.47 16.07
C VAL A 19 -7.01 2.90 16.09
N TRP A 20 -6.10 2.02 15.68
CA TRP A 20 -4.69 2.32 15.58
C TRP A 20 -4.43 3.52 14.65
N GLU A 21 -4.94 3.50 13.42
CA GLU A 21 -4.81 4.61 12.47
C GLU A 21 -5.42 5.90 13.00
N ALA A 22 -6.61 5.84 13.62
CA ALA A 22 -7.23 7.02 14.23
C ALA A 22 -6.33 7.62 15.33
N VAL A 23 -5.69 6.78 16.15
CA VAL A 23 -4.71 7.21 17.15
C VAL A 23 -3.49 7.82 16.49
N LEU A 24 -2.89 7.20 15.47
CA LEU A 24 -1.73 7.75 14.77
C LEU A 24 -2.04 9.12 14.15
N VAL A 25 -3.17 9.26 13.48
CA VAL A 25 -3.62 10.54 12.89
C VAL A 25 -3.83 11.60 13.97
N ALA A 26 -4.49 11.24 15.08
CA ALA A 26 -4.68 12.15 16.21
C ALA A 26 -3.36 12.59 16.85
N LEU A 27 -2.37 11.69 16.96
CA LEU A 27 -1.06 11.97 17.52
C LEU A 27 -0.19 12.85 16.61
N VAL A 28 -0.24 12.63 15.30
CA VAL A 28 0.59 13.35 14.32
C VAL A 28 -0.03 14.70 13.95
N SER A 29 -1.35 14.86 14.04
CA SER A 29 -2.05 16.10 13.64
C SER A 29 -1.53 17.38 14.34
N PRO A 30 -1.26 17.41 15.67
CA PRO A 30 -0.62 18.55 16.34
C PRO A 30 0.84 18.80 15.95
N LEU A 31 1.50 17.79 15.39
CA LEU A 31 2.91 17.82 14.97
C LEU A 31 3.08 18.22 13.50
N SER A 32 1.98 18.24 12.74
CA SER A 32 1.98 18.65 11.35
C SER A 32 1.91 20.18 11.23
N ALA A 33 2.77 20.76 10.39
CA ALA A 33 2.78 22.20 10.11
C ALA A 33 1.49 22.71 9.45
N THR A 34 0.72 21.82 8.80
CA THR A 34 -0.51 22.14 8.07
C THR A 34 -1.74 21.41 8.63
N GLY A 35 -1.59 20.72 9.77
CA GLY A 35 -2.67 19.96 10.39
C GLY A 35 -3.76 20.85 11.00
N PRO A 36 -5.01 20.34 11.17
CA PRO A 36 -6.08 21.05 11.87
C PRO A 36 -5.71 21.51 13.29
N LEU A 37 -4.70 20.87 13.90
CA LEU A 37 -4.18 21.15 15.24
C LEU A 37 -2.82 21.87 15.22
N ALA A 38 -2.36 22.36 14.07
CA ALA A 38 -1.08 23.07 13.94
C ALA A 38 -0.99 24.30 14.85
N GLY A 39 -2.12 24.95 15.13
CA GLY A 39 -2.21 26.09 16.04
C GLY A 39 -1.82 25.80 17.51
N LEU A 40 -1.66 24.53 17.89
CA LEU A 40 -1.20 24.14 19.22
C LEU A 40 0.32 24.34 19.43
N GLY A 41 1.09 24.55 18.36
CA GLY A 41 2.53 24.84 18.46
C GLY A 41 3.41 23.70 19.00
N VAL A 42 2.88 22.46 19.07
CA VAL A 42 3.57 21.30 19.66
C VAL A 42 4.88 20.98 18.95
N ALA A 43 4.91 21.10 17.62
CA ALA A 43 6.13 20.87 16.84
C ALA A 43 7.26 21.84 17.21
N ALA A 44 6.94 23.12 17.47
CA ALA A 44 7.90 24.12 17.90
C ALA A 44 8.40 23.86 19.32
N TRP A 45 7.51 23.41 20.22
CA TRP A 45 7.88 23.00 21.57
C TRP A 45 8.86 21.81 21.60
N LEU A 46 8.72 20.88 20.65
CA LEU A 46 9.62 19.73 20.49
C LEU A 46 10.91 20.07 19.70
N GLY A 47 11.10 21.32 19.27
CA GLY A 47 12.31 21.76 18.57
C GLY A 47 12.50 21.10 17.20
N LEU A 48 11.41 20.72 16.52
CA LEU A 48 11.48 20.07 15.20
C LEU A 48 11.83 21.11 14.13
N ASP A 49 12.95 20.93 13.45
CA ASP A 49 13.47 21.86 12.43
C ASP A 49 12.91 21.60 11.02
N GLU A 50 12.88 22.60 10.14
CA GLU A 50 12.39 22.44 8.77
C GLU A 50 13.26 21.46 7.95
N ALA A 51 14.57 21.39 8.22
CA ALA A 51 15.54 20.59 7.47
C ALA A 51 15.39 19.07 7.71
N GLY A 52 15.10 18.63 8.94
CA GLY A 52 14.78 17.23 9.20
C GLY A 52 13.41 16.80 8.67
N ARG A 53 12.55 17.72 8.20
CA ARG A 53 11.16 17.43 7.79
C ARG A 53 11.07 16.42 6.66
N VAL A 54 12.03 16.47 5.75
CA VAL A 54 11.98 15.71 4.48
C VAL A 54 12.18 14.20 4.72
N GLY A 55 13.16 13.82 5.56
CA GLY A 55 13.38 12.42 5.94
C GLY A 55 12.25 11.86 6.82
N ARG A 56 11.59 12.71 7.62
CA ARG A 56 10.44 12.36 8.47
C ARG A 56 9.19 12.03 7.66
N ILE A 57 9.00 12.68 6.51
CA ILE A 57 7.83 12.49 5.66
C ILE A 57 7.77 11.05 5.11
N ILE A 58 8.89 10.48 4.65
CA ILE A 58 8.92 9.10 4.12
C ILE A 58 8.53 8.09 5.22
N MET A 59 9.11 8.25 6.41
CA MET A 59 8.83 7.39 7.56
C MET A 59 7.37 7.52 8.02
N LEU A 60 6.85 8.75 8.03
CA LEU A 60 5.47 9.03 8.39
C LEU A 60 4.47 8.43 7.40
N TYR A 61 4.74 8.55 6.09
CA TYR A 61 3.88 7.94 5.07
C TYR A 61 3.77 6.45 5.26
N HIS A 62 4.87 5.74 5.51
CA HIS A 62 4.82 4.30 5.76
C HIS A 62 4.20 3.96 7.11
N ALA A 63 4.46 4.76 8.15
CA ALA A 63 3.86 4.58 9.46
C ALA A 63 2.32 4.64 9.43
N LEU A 64 1.74 5.40 8.50
CA LEU A 64 0.29 5.49 8.27
C LEU A 64 -0.21 4.51 7.19
N ALA A 65 0.49 4.39 6.06
CA ALA A 65 0.03 3.59 4.92
C ALA A 65 0.11 2.08 5.16
N VAL A 66 1.09 1.60 5.95
CA VAL A 66 1.26 0.16 6.19
C VAL A 66 0.12 -0.44 7.04
N PRO A 67 -0.38 0.22 8.10
CA PRO A 67 -1.65 -0.15 8.74
C PRO A 67 -2.82 -0.22 7.77
N PHE A 68 -3.01 0.80 6.90
CA PHE A 68 -4.06 0.79 5.89
C PHE A 68 -3.97 -0.45 4.98
N VAL A 69 -2.77 -0.76 4.48
CA VAL A 69 -2.52 -1.97 3.68
C VAL A 69 -2.85 -3.24 4.48
N ALA A 70 -2.53 -3.29 5.78
CA ALA A 70 -2.90 -4.41 6.64
C ALA A 70 -4.43 -4.59 6.73
N ALA A 71 -5.20 -3.49 6.81
CA ALA A 71 -6.65 -3.53 6.77
C ALA A 71 -7.19 -4.17 5.48
N LEU A 72 -6.63 -3.76 4.33
CA LEU A 72 -6.97 -4.38 3.04
C LEU A 72 -6.63 -5.87 3.01
N VAL A 73 -5.48 -6.27 3.57
CA VAL A 73 -5.09 -7.68 3.68
C VAL A 73 -6.08 -8.47 4.53
N TYR A 74 -6.56 -7.93 5.66
CA TYR A 74 -7.58 -8.62 6.47
C TYR A 74 -8.88 -8.82 5.70
N LEU A 75 -9.33 -7.82 4.93
CA LEU A 75 -10.50 -7.94 4.07
C LEU A 75 -10.28 -9.00 2.98
N LEU A 76 -9.11 -9.01 2.34
CA LEU A 76 -8.78 -10.03 1.34
C LEU A 76 -8.80 -11.44 1.93
N LEU A 77 -8.30 -11.64 3.15
CA LEU A 77 -8.31 -12.96 3.80
C LEU A 77 -9.71 -13.44 4.20
N ASP A 78 -10.69 -12.56 4.31
CA ASP A 78 -12.10 -12.93 4.52
C ASP A 78 -12.84 -13.19 3.21
N LEU A 79 -12.46 -12.47 2.15
CA LEU A 79 -13.11 -12.52 0.84
C LEU A 79 -12.56 -13.60 -0.10
N PHE A 80 -11.27 -13.91 0.03
CA PHE A 80 -10.56 -14.87 -0.82
C PHE A 80 -10.06 -16.05 0.01
N PRO A 81 -10.41 -17.29 -0.40
CA PRO A 81 -10.01 -18.48 0.33
C PRO A 81 -8.50 -18.76 0.21
N LEU A 82 -7.85 -18.96 1.35
CA LEU A 82 -6.48 -19.41 1.50
C LEU A 82 -6.44 -20.60 2.48
N SER A 83 -5.38 -21.40 2.46
CA SER A 83 -5.18 -22.43 3.48
C SER A 83 -5.04 -21.81 4.88
N GLU A 84 -5.58 -22.48 5.91
CA GLU A 84 -5.59 -21.98 7.29
C GLU A 84 -4.19 -21.56 7.77
N ARG A 85 -3.16 -22.34 7.41
CA ARG A 85 -1.76 -22.03 7.73
C ARG A 85 -1.26 -20.74 7.09
N LYS A 86 -1.50 -20.54 5.78
CA LYS A 86 -1.06 -19.33 5.06
C LYS A 86 -1.82 -18.10 5.58
N ALA A 87 -3.14 -18.20 5.75
CA ALA A 87 -3.94 -17.11 6.30
C ALA A 87 -3.48 -16.72 7.72
N GLY A 88 -3.22 -17.69 8.59
CA GLY A 88 -2.69 -17.45 9.94
C GLY A 88 -1.33 -16.74 9.93
N LEU A 89 -0.40 -17.22 9.09
CA LEU A 89 0.92 -16.59 8.93
C LEU A 89 0.80 -15.14 8.42
N VAL A 90 -0.02 -14.89 7.40
CA VAL A 90 -0.23 -13.55 6.86
C VAL A 90 -0.80 -12.62 7.94
N ARG A 91 -1.84 -13.03 8.68
CA ARG A 91 -2.44 -12.23 9.76
C ARG A 91 -1.42 -11.84 10.81
N SER A 92 -0.68 -12.81 11.36
CA SER A 92 0.26 -12.53 12.45
C SER A 92 1.42 -11.64 11.99
N THR A 93 1.96 -11.91 10.80
CA THR A 93 3.13 -11.18 10.29
C THR A 93 2.79 -9.78 9.83
N VAL A 94 1.65 -9.58 9.15
CA VAL A 94 1.21 -8.23 8.77
C VAL A 94 0.84 -7.40 10.00
N THR A 95 0.21 -8.00 11.02
CA THR A 95 -0.14 -7.31 12.28
C THR A 95 1.10 -6.80 13.00
N ALA A 96 2.05 -7.70 13.28
CA ALA A 96 3.30 -7.32 13.93
C ALA A 96 4.09 -6.32 13.07
N GLY A 97 4.11 -6.55 11.76
CA GLY A 97 4.82 -5.70 10.81
C GLY A 97 4.30 -4.26 10.78
N TYR A 98 2.99 -4.04 10.66
CA TYR A 98 2.45 -2.68 10.65
C TYR A 98 2.67 -1.96 11.98
N MET A 99 2.50 -2.65 13.11
CA MET A 99 2.69 -2.03 14.43
C MET A 99 4.14 -1.56 14.62
N LEU A 100 5.11 -2.41 14.28
CA LEU A 100 6.53 -2.07 14.33
C LEU A 100 6.88 -0.94 13.36
N THR A 101 6.27 -0.94 12.17
CA THR A 101 6.45 0.13 11.18
C THR A 101 5.91 1.46 11.71
N SER A 102 4.69 1.50 12.26
CA SER A 102 4.11 2.72 12.81
C SER A 102 4.91 3.25 14.00
N LEU A 103 5.23 2.40 14.98
CA LEU A 103 5.97 2.79 16.17
C LEU A 103 7.40 3.20 15.85
N GLY A 104 8.10 2.43 15.03
CA GLY A 104 9.46 2.76 14.58
C GLY A 104 9.49 4.03 13.73
N GLY A 105 8.53 4.20 12.83
CA GLY A 105 8.43 5.37 11.95
C GLY A 105 8.12 6.66 12.70
N ILE A 106 7.11 6.66 13.58
CA ILE A 106 6.80 7.82 14.43
C ILE A 106 7.92 8.09 15.42
N GLY A 107 8.47 7.05 16.06
CA GLY A 107 9.58 7.20 17.00
C GLY A 107 10.81 7.80 16.33
N PHE A 108 11.17 7.33 15.12
CA PHE A 108 12.26 7.91 14.36
C PHE A 108 11.95 9.36 13.96
N ALA A 109 10.73 9.61 13.47
CA ALA A 109 10.36 10.92 12.99
C ALA A 109 10.32 11.98 14.10
N TYR A 110 9.76 11.66 15.27
CA TYR A 110 9.43 12.66 16.28
C TYR A 110 10.21 12.55 17.60
N LEU A 111 10.92 11.44 17.84
CA LEU A 111 11.68 11.20 19.07
C LEU A 111 13.21 11.18 18.83
N GLY A 112 13.69 12.00 17.89
CA GLY A 112 15.13 12.28 17.72
C GLY A 112 15.90 11.33 16.81
N GLY A 113 15.24 10.63 15.86
CA GLY A 113 15.95 9.93 14.78
C GLY A 113 16.81 8.73 15.21
N GLY A 114 16.50 8.10 16.33
CA GLY A 114 17.33 7.03 16.90
C GLY A 114 17.43 5.78 16.00
N TRP A 115 18.63 5.20 15.90
CA TRP A 115 18.91 4.00 15.11
C TRP A 115 18.05 2.79 15.53
N ILE A 116 17.65 2.70 16.81
CA ILE A 116 16.74 1.66 17.30
C ILE A 116 15.35 1.81 16.66
N ALA A 117 14.80 3.02 16.67
CA ALA A 117 13.49 3.28 16.08
C ALA A 117 13.50 3.02 14.56
N HIS A 118 14.59 3.41 13.88
CA HIS A 118 14.81 3.07 12.48
C HIS A 118 14.89 1.55 12.26
N GLY A 119 15.63 0.83 13.10
CA GLY A 119 15.72 -0.62 13.04
C GLY A 119 14.38 -1.32 13.21
N LEU A 120 13.55 -0.87 14.17
CA LEU A 120 12.18 -1.37 14.35
C LEU A 120 11.32 -1.12 13.11
N PHE A 121 11.44 0.06 12.51
CA PHE A 121 10.74 0.39 11.27
C PHE A 121 11.12 -0.56 10.13
N LEU A 122 12.41 -0.81 9.92
CA LEU A 122 12.90 -1.71 8.87
C LEU A 122 12.47 -3.17 9.10
N VAL A 123 12.49 -3.64 10.35
CA VAL A 123 11.96 -4.96 10.71
C VAL A 123 10.47 -5.03 10.41
N GLY A 124 9.72 -3.99 10.77
CA GLY A 124 8.29 -3.87 10.47
C GLY A 124 7.98 -4.00 8.97
N LEU A 125 8.66 -3.21 8.14
CA LEU A 125 8.52 -3.28 6.68
C LEU A 125 8.88 -4.65 6.11
N SER A 126 9.95 -5.27 6.64
CA SER A 126 10.38 -6.61 6.20
C SER A 126 9.35 -7.69 6.52
N LEU A 127 8.69 -7.61 7.68
CA LEU A 127 7.61 -8.52 8.05
C LEU A 127 6.38 -8.35 7.16
N VAL A 128 6.01 -7.11 6.81
CA VAL A 128 4.90 -6.85 5.88
C VAL A 128 5.22 -7.33 4.47
N PHE A 129 6.45 -7.11 3.99
CA PHE A 129 6.90 -7.66 2.72
C PHE A 129 6.82 -9.19 2.70
N TYR A 130 7.28 -9.85 3.76
CA TYR A 130 7.16 -11.29 3.93
C TYR A 130 5.69 -11.75 3.94
N ALA A 131 4.81 -11.05 4.67
CA ALA A 131 3.38 -11.34 4.67
C ALA A 131 2.79 -11.26 3.25
N GLY A 132 3.19 -10.24 2.48
CA GLY A 132 2.82 -10.09 1.07
C GLY A 132 3.32 -11.24 0.20
N ALA A 133 4.54 -11.74 0.40
CA ALA A 133 5.07 -12.90 -0.32
C ALA A 133 4.26 -14.18 -0.02
N VAL A 134 3.93 -14.42 1.25
CA VAL A 134 3.05 -15.54 1.64
C VAL A 134 1.66 -15.37 1.03
N LEU A 135 1.13 -14.14 1.02
CA LEU A 135 -0.16 -13.82 0.40
C LEU A 135 -0.16 -14.08 -1.11
N ALA A 136 0.90 -13.68 -1.83
CA ALA A 136 1.05 -13.96 -3.26
C ALA A 136 1.04 -15.46 -3.56
N VAL A 137 1.72 -16.26 -2.73
CA VAL A 137 1.72 -17.73 -2.85
C VAL A 137 0.36 -18.32 -2.48
N GLY A 138 -0.38 -17.74 -1.52
CA GLY A 138 -1.72 -18.22 -1.15
C GLY A 138 -2.81 -17.88 -2.17
N LEU A 139 -2.69 -16.72 -2.82
CA LEU A 139 -3.66 -16.22 -3.79
C LEU A 139 -3.42 -16.74 -5.21
N ALA A 140 -2.31 -17.44 -5.45
CA ALA A 140 -1.94 -17.92 -6.77
C ALA A 140 -3.11 -18.67 -7.46
N PRO A 141 -3.43 -18.38 -8.74
CA PRO A 141 -4.60 -18.94 -9.42
C PRO A 141 -4.66 -20.46 -9.46
N TRP A 142 -3.51 -21.11 -9.34
CA TRP A 142 -3.33 -22.57 -9.34
C TRP A 142 -3.37 -23.20 -7.94
N GLU A 143 -3.61 -22.44 -6.88
CA GLU A 143 -3.74 -23.00 -5.53
C GLU A 143 -5.10 -23.68 -5.33
N GLU A 144 -5.03 -24.95 -4.91
CA GLU A 144 -6.18 -25.84 -4.67
C GLU A 144 -7.15 -25.29 -3.63
N ALA A 145 -6.63 -24.53 -2.66
CA ALA A 145 -7.43 -24.00 -1.56
C ALA A 145 -8.42 -22.90 -1.96
N GLY A 146 -8.47 -22.47 -3.23
CA GLY A 146 -9.35 -21.38 -3.63
C GLY A 146 -10.28 -21.66 -4.81
N ASP A 147 -11.01 -20.62 -5.25
CA ASP A 147 -12.12 -20.70 -6.22
C ASP A 147 -11.71 -21.06 -7.67
N GLY A 148 -10.52 -21.63 -7.85
CA GLY A 148 -9.91 -21.87 -9.16
C GLY A 148 -9.37 -20.61 -9.84
N PRO A 149 -8.93 -20.71 -11.11
CA PRO A 149 -8.25 -19.63 -11.83
C PRO A 149 -9.24 -18.62 -12.45
N THR A 150 -10.03 -17.94 -11.63
CA THR A 150 -10.95 -16.90 -12.09
C THR A 150 -10.19 -15.64 -12.58
N VAL A 151 -10.80 -14.86 -13.48
CA VAL A 151 -10.19 -13.60 -13.97
C VAL A 151 -9.97 -12.61 -12.81
N GLU A 152 -10.90 -12.56 -11.85
CA GLU A 152 -10.76 -11.77 -10.62
C GLU A 152 -9.55 -12.21 -9.81
N ARG A 153 -9.33 -13.52 -9.64
CA ARG A 153 -8.17 -14.06 -8.92
C ARG A 153 -6.87 -13.75 -9.63
N TRP A 154 -6.84 -13.79 -10.96
CA TRP A 154 -5.69 -13.33 -11.74
C TRP A 154 -5.40 -11.84 -11.54
N ALA A 155 -6.44 -10.99 -11.58
CA ALA A 155 -6.31 -9.55 -11.34
C ALA A 155 -5.71 -9.28 -9.96
N LEU A 156 -6.26 -9.92 -8.92
CA LEU A 156 -5.77 -9.78 -7.55
C LEU A 156 -4.33 -10.30 -7.40
N TRP A 157 -4.05 -11.50 -7.89
CA TRP A 157 -2.72 -12.11 -7.75
C TRP A 157 -1.63 -11.29 -8.44
N LEU A 158 -1.86 -10.85 -9.68
CA LEU A 158 -0.93 -9.97 -10.39
C LEU A 158 -0.72 -8.65 -9.63
N THR A 159 -1.78 -8.06 -9.08
CA THR A 159 -1.70 -6.83 -8.28
C THR A 159 -0.81 -7.01 -7.05
N VAL A 160 -0.94 -8.14 -6.33
CA VAL A 160 -0.08 -8.46 -5.18
C VAL A 160 1.39 -8.64 -5.62
N VAL A 161 1.64 -9.33 -6.73
CA VAL A 161 3.00 -9.51 -7.28
C VAL A 161 3.61 -8.16 -7.67
N TYR A 162 2.85 -7.31 -8.37
CA TYR A 162 3.30 -5.96 -8.74
C TYR A 162 3.56 -5.08 -7.52
N THR A 163 2.77 -5.24 -6.46
CA THR A 163 2.97 -4.54 -5.19
C THR A 163 4.31 -4.95 -4.56
N LEU A 164 4.62 -6.24 -4.53
CA LEU A 164 5.91 -6.72 -4.01
C LEU A 164 7.10 -6.20 -4.82
N ILE A 165 7.02 -6.23 -6.15
CA ILE A 165 8.10 -5.70 -7.01
C ILE A 165 8.26 -4.19 -6.78
N THR A 166 7.16 -3.45 -6.71
CA THR A 166 7.17 -2.00 -6.45
C THR A 166 7.73 -1.70 -5.05
N ALA A 167 7.41 -2.51 -4.03
CA ALA A 167 7.98 -2.38 -2.69
C ALA A 167 9.50 -2.61 -2.71
N ALA A 168 9.96 -3.61 -3.47
CA ALA A 168 11.38 -3.89 -3.62
C ALA A 168 12.13 -2.73 -4.31
N ILE A 169 11.54 -2.08 -5.32
CA ILE A 169 12.11 -0.88 -5.96
C ILE A 169 12.27 0.27 -4.94
N GLY A 170 11.24 0.52 -4.13
CA GLY A 170 11.27 1.55 -3.09
C GLY A 170 12.32 1.23 -2.01
N GLY A 171 12.32 0.00 -1.50
CA GLY A 171 13.28 -0.47 -0.50
C GLY A 171 14.73 -0.47 -1.00
N ALA A 172 14.96 -0.89 -2.24
CA ALA A 172 16.28 -0.85 -2.88
C ALA A 172 16.78 0.59 -2.99
N THR A 173 15.92 1.52 -3.42
CA THR A 173 16.28 2.94 -3.50
C THR A 173 16.59 3.54 -2.12
N ALA A 174 15.76 3.22 -1.12
CA ALA A 174 15.97 3.66 0.26
C ALA A 174 17.26 3.12 0.88
N SER A 175 17.79 1.98 0.41
CA SER A 175 19.07 1.44 0.90
C SER A 175 20.29 2.31 0.57
N PHE A 176 20.15 3.24 -0.39
CA PHE A 176 21.19 4.22 -0.72
C PHE A 176 21.07 5.51 0.11
N PHE A 177 20.09 5.61 1.01
CA PHE A 177 19.88 6.80 1.82
C PHE A 177 21.10 7.13 2.69
N GLY A 178 21.62 8.35 2.58
CA GLY A 178 22.88 8.76 3.22
C GLY A 178 24.15 8.26 2.52
N ASN A 179 24.01 7.52 1.41
CA ASN A 179 25.10 7.04 0.55
C ASN A 179 24.84 7.45 -0.91
N GLY A 180 24.75 8.77 -1.14
CA GLY A 180 24.49 9.36 -2.46
C GLY A 180 23.01 9.58 -2.80
N PHE A 181 22.08 9.14 -1.94
CA PHE A 181 20.66 9.48 -2.02
C PHE A 181 20.22 10.27 -0.78
N GLU A 182 19.55 11.41 -1.00
CA GLU A 182 19.05 12.30 0.05
C GLU A 182 17.52 12.41 -0.02
N ALA A 183 16.91 12.77 1.11
CA ALA A 183 15.49 13.05 1.15
C ALA A 183 15.18 14.31 0.32
N PHE A 184 14.06 14.30 -0.41
CA PHE A 184 13.62 15.43 -1.22
C PHE A 184 12.14 15.72 -0.98
N LEU A 185 11.73 16.98 -1.12
CA LEU A 185 10.34 17.38 -0.95
C LEU A 185 9.51 16.99 -2.18
N ALA A 186 8.23 16.70 -1.97
CA ALA A 186 7.33 16.37 -3.07
C ALA A 186 7.18 17.54 -4.05
N GLU A 187 7.26 18.78 -3.55
CA GLU A 187 7.19 20.00 -4.35
C GLU A 187 8.42 20.19 -5.25
N ASP A 188 9.57 19.64 -4.87
CA ASP A 188 10.80 19.73 -5.66
C ASP A 188 10.74 18.84 -6.90
N VAL A 189 9.91 17.79 -6.86
CA VAL A 189 9.68 16.87 -7.99
C VAL A 189 9.21 17.63 -9.24
N VAL A 190 8.40 18.67 -9.07
CA VAL A 190 7.87 19.46 -10.20
C VAL A 190 8.74 20.64 -10.58
N ARG A 191 9.73 21.00 -9.75
CA ARG A 191 10.56 22.20 -9.93
C ARG A 191 11.97 21.90 -10.44
N LEU A 192 12.50 20.73 -10.13
CA LEU A 192 13.89 20.36 -10.38
C LEU A 192 13.99 19.09 -11.24
N GLU A 193 15.10 18.95 -11.96
CA GLU A 193 15.43 17.71 -12.64
C GLU A 193 15.66 16.59 -11.62
N GLN A 194 15.09 15.40 -11.89
CA GLN A 194 15.13 14.30 -10.94
C GLN A 194 16.27 13.33 -11.24
N THR A 195 17.03 12.99 -10.20
CA THR A 195 17.98 11.87 -10.22
C THR A 195 17.27 10.54 -10.42
N LEU A 196 18.03 9.48 -10.76
CA LEU A 196 17.48 8.14 -10.91
C LEU A 196 16.79 7.64 -9.63
N GLY A 197 17.38 7.89 -8.46
CA GLY A 197 16.78 7.52 -7.17
C GLY A 197 15.47 8.26 -6.89
N GLN A 198 15.41 9.55 -7.20
CA GLN A 198 14.16 10.33 -7.10
C GLN A 198 13.09 9.78 -8.04
N LYS A 199 13.43 9.48 -9.30
CA LYS A 199 12.51 8.84 -10.26
C LYS A 199 12.02 7.48 -9.78
N ALA A 200 12.89 6.68 -9.14
CA ALA A 200 12.52 5.39 -8.57
C ALA A 200 11.53 5.52 -7.40
N ILE A 201 11.72 6.50 -6.51
CA ILE A 201 10.75 6.81 -5.44
C ILE A 201 9.41 7.31 -6.00
N ILE A 202 9.44 8.18 -7.01
CA ILE A 202 8.22 8.68 -7.67
C ILE A 202 7.45 7.51 -8.30
N ALA A 203 8.17 6.62 -9.01
CA ALA A 203 7.59 5.42 -9.60
C ALA A 203 7.00 4.49 -8.53
N HIS A 204 7.73 4.26 -7.43
CA HIS A 204 7.24 3.49 -6.29
C HIS A 204 5.93 4.08 -5.73
N LEU A 205 5.90 5.38 -5.43
CA LEU A 205 4.76 6.06 -4.84
C LEU A 205 3.49 5.93 -5.72
N HIS A 206 3.61 6.27 -7.00
CA HIS A 206 2.45 6.28 -7.91
C HIS A 206 1.93 4.86 -8.19
N ALA A 207 2.83 3.89 -8.39
CA ALA A 207 2.43 2.51 -8.60
C ALA A 207 1.74 1.94 -7.34
N MET A 208 2.24 2.26 -6.14
CA MET A 208 1.61 1.79 -4.89
C MET A 208 0.17 2.26 -4.73
N LEU A 209 -0.11 3.56 -4.94
CA LEU A 209 -1.46 4.10 -4.82
C LEU A 209 -2.42 3.45 -5.83
N MET A 210 -1.99 3.34 -7.09
CA MET A 210 -2.80 2.70 -8.13
C MET A 210 -3.08 1.22 -7.85
N LEU A 211 -2.09 0.47 -7.34
CA LEU A 211 -2.26 -0.95 -6.99
C LEU A 211 -3.19 -1.12 -5.77
N ILE A 212 -3.12 -0.21 -4.79
CA ILE A 212 -4.05 -0.14 -3.66
C ILE A 212 -5.49 0.09 -4.17
N ASP A 213 -5.68 1.02 -5.11
CA ASP A 213 -7.00 1.28 -5.70
C ASP A 213 -7.56 0.06 -6.43
N ILE A 214 -6.71 -0.71 -7.13
CA ILE A 214 -7.12 -1.98 -7.75
C ILE A 214 -7.56 -3.00 -6.70
N VAL A 215 -6.82 -3.13 -5.59
CA VAL A 215 -7.22 -4.02 -4.48
C VAL A 215 -8.57 -3.60 -3.91
N ILE A 216 -8.78 -2.30 -3.67
CA ILE A 216 -10.06 -1.77 -3.19
C ILE A 216 -11.18 -2.07 -4.18
N LEU A 217 -10.96 -1.86 -5.48
CA LEU A 217 -11.94 -2.16 -6.52
C LEU A 217 -12.38 -3.63 -6.50
N ILE A 218 -11.42 -4.56 -6.34
CA ILE A 218 -11.69 -5.99 -6.24
C ILE A 218 -12.45 -6.33 -4.95
N ILE A 219 -12.02 -5.79 -3.80
CA ILE A 219 -12.71 -5.95 -2.51
C ILE A 219 -14.17 -5.50 -2.63
N VAL A 220 -14.41 -4.30 -3.17
CA VAL A 220 -15.76 -3.76 -3.40
C VAL A 220 -16.57 -4.69 -4.30
N GLY A 221 -16.01 -5.10 -5.44
CA GLY A 221 -16.67 -6.01 -6.37
C GLY A 221 -17.11 -7.31 -5.70
N ARG A 222 -16.24 -7.89 -4.89
CA ARG A 222 -16.50 -9.13 -4.16
C ARG A 222 -17.51 -8.95 -3.03
N THR A 223 -17.41 -7.87 -2.25
CA THR A 223 -18.34 -7.54 -1.15
C THR A 223 -19.77 -7.37 -1.64
N PHE A 224 -19.97 -6.67 -2.76
CA PHE A 224 -21.30 -6.51 -3.40
C PHE A 224 -21.67 -7.67 -4.33
N ARG A 225 -20.88 -8.75 -4.34
CA ARG A 225 -21.08 -9.97 -5.14
C ARG A 225 -21.29 -9.68 -6.63
N LEU A 226 -20.61 -8.66 -7.16
CA LEU A 226 -20.70 -8.28 -8.57
C LEU A 226 -20.20 -9.43 -9.44
N GLY A 227 -20.81 -9.60 -10.62
CA GLY A 227 -20.56 -10.77 -11.45
C GLY A 227 -21.15 -10.64 -12.85
N GLY A 228 -21.13 -11.73 -13.61
CA GLY A 228 -21.59 -11.74 -15.00
C GLY A 228 -20.59 -11.13 -15.98
N ALA A 229 -21.05 -10.85 -17.20
CA ALA A 229 -20.19 -10.36 -18.28
C ALA A 229 -19.59 -8.96 -18.02
N PRO A 230 -20.33 -7.95 -17.53
CA PRO A 230 -19.77 -6.61 -17.30
C PRO A 230 -18.62 -6.63 -16.29
N TYR A 231 -18.81 -7.29 -15.15
CA TYR A 231 -17.76 -7.46 -14.14
C TYR A 231 -16.52 -8.18 -14.69
N ARG A 232 -16.72 -9.23 -15.50
CA ARG A 232 -15.60 -9.95 -16.15
C ARG A 232 -14.81 -9.06 -17.10
N VAL A 233 -15.49 -8.20 -17.87
CA VAL A 233 -14.84 -7.20 -18.73
C VAL A 233 -14.04 -6.23 -17.87
N ALA A 234 -14.61 -5.73 -16.76
CA ALA A 234 -13.90 -4.86 -15.84
C ALA A 234 -12.63 -5.52 -15.26
N MET A 235 -12.67 -6.82 -14.92
CA MET A 235 -11.50 -7.55 -14.44
C MET A 235 -10.41 -7.69 -15.52
N TRP A 236 -10.79 -7.92 -16.79
CA TRP A 236 -9.82 -7.93 -17.89
C TRP A 236 -9.19 -6.55 -18.13
N LEU A 237 -10.00 -5.49 -18.11
CA LEU A 237 -9.49 -4.12 -18.18
C LEU A 237 -8.56 -3.81 -17.01
N THR A 238 -8.86 -4.34 -15.81
CA THR A 238 -8.01 -4.21 -14.62
C THR A 238 -6.67 -4.89 -14.81
N ILE A 239 -6.64 -6.13 -15.33
CA ILE A 239 -5.40 -6.86 -15.62
C ILE A 239 -4.54 -6.11 -16.64
N VAL A 240 -5.13 -5.75 -17.78
CA VAL A 240 -4.38 -5.12 -18.88
C VAL A 240 -3.96 -3.70 -18.50
N GLY A 241 -4.88 -2.90 -17.98
CA GLY A 241 -4.62 -1.54 -17.54
C GLY A 241 -3.61 -1.48 -16.40
N GLY A 242 -3.75 -2.36 -15.41
CA GLY A 242 -2.83 -2.48 -14.28
C GLY A 242 -1.43 -2.89 -14.71
N ALA A 243 -1.30 -3.86 -15.61
CA ALA A 243 0.00 -4.24 -16.17
C ALA A 243 0.64 -3.08 -16.95
N VAL A 244 -0.08 -2.49 -17.91
CA VAL A 244 0.43 -1.37 -18.71
C VAL A 244 0.86 -0.19 -17.83
N ALA A 245 0.02 0.21 -16.88
CA ALA A 245 0.30 1.32 -15.97
C ALA A 245 1.51 1.00 -15.07
N THR A 246 1.58 -0.21 -14.51
CA THR A 246 2.69 -0.63 -13.63
C THR A 246 4.03 -0.64 -14.35
N PHE A 247 4.13 -1.36 -15.47
CA PHE A 247 5.38 -1.45 -16.23
C PHE A 247 5.81 -0.09 -16.79
N ALA A 248 4.86 0.73 -17.25
CA ALA A 248 5.15 2.09 -17.68
C ALA A 248 5.62 2.97 -16.51
N THR A 249 5.04 2.83 -15.32
CA THR A 249 5.47 3.58 -14.14
C THR A 249 6.89 3.21 -13.74
N TRP A 250 7.26 1.94 -13.75
CA TRP A 250 8.65 1.52 -13.54
C TRP A 250 9.58 2.08 -14.62
N SER A 251 9.10 2.17 -15.87
CA SER A 251 9.92 2.65 -16.98
C SER A 251 10.19 4.16 -16.96
N VAL A 252 9.48 4.95 -16.14
CA VAL A 252 9.77 6.38 -15.88
C VAL A 252 11.21 6.61 -15.40
N MET A 253 11.80 5.61 -14.75
CA MET A 253 13.20 5.63 -14.33
C MET A 253 14.17 5.81 -15.52
N VAL A 254 13.77 5.37 -16.72
CA VAL A 254 14.64 5.29 -17.91
C VAL A 254 14.10 6.11 -19.08
N PHE A 255 12.77 6.18 -19.25
CA PHE A 255 12.14 6.73 -20.45
C PHE A 255 11.18 7.88 -20.11
N GLU A 256 11.37 9.03 -20.77
CA GLU A 256 10.52 10.20 -20.55
C GLU A 256 9.10 10.04 -21.11
N PHE A 257 8.94 9.29 -22.21
CA PHE A 257 7.64 9.04 -22.83
C PHE A 257 6.75 8.06 -22.04
N ALA A 258 7.29 7.45 -20.96
CA ALA A 258 6.57 6.53 -20.09
C ALA A 258 5.25 7.10 -19.59
N HIS A 259 5.19 8.39 -19.24
CA HIS A 259 3.98 9.07 -18.80
C HIS A 259 2.82 8.99 -19.81
N LYS A 260 3.10 9.01 -21.12
CA LYS A 260 2.06 8.84 -22.14
C LYS A 260 1.47 7.43 -22.13
N ILE A 261 2.29 6.42 -21.84
CA ILE A 261 1.85 5.02 -21.75
C ILE A 261 1.11 4.78 -20.44
N ILE A 262 1.53 5.40 -19.34
CA ILE A 262 0.80 5.37 -18.05
C ILE A 262 -0.64 5.82 -18.28
N ASN A 263 -0.87 6.93 -19.00
CA ASN A 263 -2.21 7.41 -19.29
C ASN A 263 -3.09 6.39 -20.02
N VAL A 264 -2.52 5.58 -20.91
CA VAL A 264 -3.25 4.50 -21.60
C VAL A 264 -3.67 3.42 -20.60
N GLY A 265 -2.75 2.97 -19.74
CA GLY A 265 -3.06 1.98 -18.70
C GLY A 265 -4.12 2.47 -17.72
N VAL A 266 -3.96 3.71 -17.22
CA VAL A 266 -4.91 4.35 -16.29
C VAL A 266 -6.27 4.55 -16.95
N PHE A 267 -6.34 4.91 -18.23
CA PHE A 267 -7.62 5.04 -18.94
C PHE A 267 -8.40 3.71 -18.95
N LEU A 268 -7.72 2.59 -19.19
CA LEU A 268 -8.36 1.26 -19.10
C LEU A 268 -8.83 0.94 -17.69
N LEU A 269 -8.03 1.28 -16.66
CA LEU A 269 -8.42 1.12 -15.26
C LEU A 269 -9.66 1.95 -14.91
N LEU A 270 -9.74 3.20 -15.38
CA LEU A 270 -10.88 4.09 -15.16
C LEU A 270 -12.16 3.54 -15.80
N ILE A 271 -12.08 2.99 -17.02
CA ILE A 271 -13.22 2.31 -17.65
C ILE A 271 -13.64 1.10 -16.81
N GLY A 272 -12.69 0.27 -16.37
CA GLY A 272 -12.97 -0.88 -15.51
C GLY A 272 -13.67 -0.47 -14.21
N GLY A 273 -13.17 0.56 -13.54
CA GLY A 273 -13.76 1.14 -12.34
C GLY A 273 -15.16 1.70 -12.58
N ALA A 274 -15.38 2.41 -13.69
CA ALA A 274 -16.69 2.93 -14.06
C ALA A 274 -17.71 1.81 -14.31
N VAL A 275 -17.30 0.71 -14.97
CA VAL A 275 -18.17 -0.46 -15.17
C VAL A 275 -18.59 -1.07 -13.82
N VAL A 276 -17.64 -1.24 -12.90
CA VAL A 276 -17.92 -1.75 -11.53
C VAL A 276 -18.87 -0.82 -10.78
N ALA A 277 -18.63 0.49 -10.82
CA ALA A 277 -19.46 1.49 -10.15
C ALA A 277 -20.89 1.52 -10.70
N VAL A 278 -21.06 1.56 -12.03
CA VAL A 278 -22.38 1.54 -12.68
C VAL A 278 -23.11 0.24 -12.36
N GLN A 279 -22.43 -0.90 -12.41
CA GLN A 279 -23.05 -2.17 -12.06
C GLN A 279 -23.49 -2.23 -10.60
N GLY A 280 -22.73 -1.62 -9.70
CA GLY A 280 -23.10 -1.49 -8.28
C GLY A 280 -24.35 -0.62 -8.07
N MET A 281 -24.53 0.45 -8.85
CA MET A 281 -25.71 1.33 -8.74
C MET A 281 -27.01 0.74 -9.30
N VAL A 282 -26.92 -0.22 -10.21
CA VAL A 282 -28.09 -0.84 -10.87
C VAL A 282 -28.64 -2.05 -10.08
N ARG A 283 -27.94 -2.47 -9.03
CA ARG A 283 -28.35 -3.58 -8.15
C ARG A 283 -29.04 -3.07 -6.89
#